data_AF-A0A7C3P505-F1
#
_entry.id   AF-A0A7C3P505-F1
#
_cell.length_a   1.000
_cell.length_b   1.000
_cell.length_c   1.000
_cell.angle_alpha   90.00
_cell.angle_beta   90.00
_cell.angle_gamma   90.00
#
_symmetry.space_group_name_H-M   'P 1'
#
loop_
_entity.id
_entity.type
_entity.pdbx_description
1 polymer ?
#
loop_
_entity_poly.entity_id
_entity_poly.type
_entity_poly.pdbx_seq_one_letter_code
_entity_poly.pdbx_strand_id
1 'polypeptide(L)'
;MEQWELWFQEKQVERTITALKRNNFEALFVPDSKAAFEETMKRIPDGATVGVGGSVTLTQVGIPKALEKRNIHLIWPAQQAKNMEERLELIRESFSSDIFLSS
;
A
#
# COMPACT_ATOMS: atom_id res chain seq x y z
N MET A 1 -20.98 3.22 -17.01
CA MET A 1 -20.24 4.39 -17.50
C MET A 1 -20.40 4.45 -18.98
N GLU A 2 -20.65 5.64 -19.50
CA GLU A 2 -20.66 5.88 -20.94
C GLU A 2 -19.23 5.87 -21.50
N GLN A 3 -19.10 5.66 -22.81
CA GLN A 3 -17.80 5.52 -23.47
C GLN A 3 -16.90 6.77 -23.32
N TRP A 4 -17.51 7.96 -23.28
CA TRP A 4 -16.76 9.21 -23.11
C TRP A 4 -16.23 9.39 -21.67
N GLU A 5 -16.95 8.89 -20.66
CA GLU A 5 -16.52 8.96 -19.25
C GLU A 5 -15.27 8.12 -19.03
N LEU A 6 -15.25 6.90 -19.61
CA LEU A 6 -14.09 6.00 -19.56
C LEU A 6 -12.88 6.65 -20.23
N TRP A 7 -13.05 7.15 -21.46
CA TRP A 7 -11.96 7.84 -22.17
C TRP A 7 -11.42 9.03 -21.37
N PHE A 8 -12.31 9.81 -20.75
CA PHE A 8 -11.90 10.96 -19.94
C PHE A 8 -11.09 10.53 -18.70
N GLN A 9 -11.54 9.49 -17.99
CA GLN A 9 -10.83 8.94 -16.85
C GLN A 9 -9.46 8.37 -17.24
N GLU A 10 -9.37 7.64 -18.36
CA GLU A 10 -8.10 7.12 -18.90
C GLU A 10 -7.10 8.27 -19.14
N LYS A 11 -7.55 9.37 -19.74
CA LYS A 11 -6.70 10.55 -19.96
C LYS A 11 -6.27 11.24 -18.66
N GLN A 12 -7.13 11.26 -17.64
CA GLN A 12 -6.75 11.76 -16.33
C GLN A 12 -5.70 10.88 -15.66
N VAL A 13 -5.85 9.55 -15.72
CA VAL A 13 -4.88 8.59 -15.18
C VAL A 13 -3.54 8.72 -15.90
N GLU A 14 -3.53 8.76 -17.23
CA GLU A 14 -2.32 8.91 -18.07
C GLU A 14 -1.54 10.16 -17.69
N ARG A 15 -2.24 11.29 -17.55
CA ARG A 15 -1.65 12.57 -17.13
C ARG A 15 -1.03 12.48 -15.73
N THR A 16 -1.74 11.88 -14.78
CA THR A 16 -1.27 11.73 -13.39
C THR A 16 -0.03 10.84 -13.31
N ILE A 17 -0.04 9.67 -13.97
CA ILE A 17 1.12 8.78 -14.00
C ILE A 17 2.33 9.47 -14.62
N THR A 18 2.14 10.19 -15.72
CA THR A 18 3.22 10.93 -16.39
C THR A 18 3.83 11.98 -15.46
N ALA A 19 2.99 12.71 -14.71
CA ALA A 19 3.46 13.70 -13.74
C ALA A 19 4.23 13.05 -12.57
N LEU A 20 3.75 11.92 -12.05
CA LEU A 20 4.42 11.18 -10.98
C LEU A 20 5.79 10.64 -11.44
N LYS A 21 5.84 10.00 -12.62
CA LYS A 21 7.09 9.50 -13.20
C LYS A 21 8.11 10.61 -13.46
N ARG A 22 7.66 11.79 -13.88
CA ARG A 22 8.52 12.98 -14.03
C ARG A 22 9.12 13.45 -12.70
N ASN A 23 8.50 13.13 -11.58
CA ASN A 23 9.00 13.41 -10.23
C ASN A 23 9.68 12.17 -9.59
N ASN A 24 10.18 11.23 -10.41
CA ASN A 24 10.91 10.04 -9.98
C ASN A 24 10.11 9.05 -9.13
N PHE A 25 8.78 9.10 -9.19
CA PHE A 25 7.94 8.06 -8.61
C PHE A 25 7.72 6.93 -9.61
N GLU A 26 7.85 5.69 -9.15
CA GLU A 26 7.28 4.56 -9.89
C GLU A 26 5.76 4.59 -9.71
N ALA A 27 5.03 4.72 -10.83
CA ALA A 27 3.58 4.83 -10.82
C ALA A 27 2.96 3.96 -11.91
N LEU A 28 1.89 3.28 -11.54
CA LEU A 28 1.10 2.40 -12.40
C LEU A 28 -0.37 2.50 -12.04
N PHE A 29 -1.24 2.12 -12.97
CA PHE A 29 -2.68 2.01 -12.74
C PHE A 29 -3.10 0.55 -12.85
N VAL A 30 -3.99 0.16 -11.95
CA VAL A 30 -4.68 -1.14 -11.96
C VAL A 30 -6.19 -0.88 -11.91
N PRO A 31 -7.00 -1.73 -12.56
CA PRO A 31 -8.42 -1.43 -12.79
C PRO A 31 -9.30 -1.61 -11.54
N ASP A 32 -8.86 -2.42 -10.56
CA ASP A 32 -9.68 -2.78 -9.40
C ASP A 32 -8.84 -3.14 -8.16
N SER A 33 -9.54 -3.37 -7.04
CA SER A 33 -8.92 -3.70 -5.75
C SER A 33 -8.18 -5.03 -5.75
N LYS A 34 -8.61 -6.00 -6.56
CA LYS A 34 -7.96 -7.31 -6.65
C LYS A 34 -6.62 -7.17 -7.37
N ALA A 35 -6.59 -6.45 -8.48
CA ALA A 35 -5.35 -6.14 -9.20
C ALA A 35 -4.40 -5.30 -8.34
N ALA A 36 -4.91 -4.37 -7.52
CA ALA A 36 -4.11 -3.63 -6.55
C ALA A 36 -3.50 -4.52 -5.47
N PHE A 37 -4.27 -5.49 -4.94
CA PHE A 37 -3.77 -6.49 -4.00
C PHE A 37 -2.63 -7.29 -4.63
N GLU A 38 -2.85 -7.87 -5.81
CA GLU A 38 -1.88 -8.74 -6.48
C GLU A 38 -0.57 -8.00 -6.80
N GLU A 39 -0.66 -6.79 -7.37
CA GLU A 39 0.51 -5.99 -7.71
C GLU A 39 1.29 -5.55 -6.46
N THR A 40 0.58 -5.19 -5.37
CA THR A 40 1.23 -4.84 -4.10
C THR A 40 1.99 -6.04 -3.52
N MET A 41 1.35 -7.21 -3.47
CA MET A 41 1.96 -8.41 -2.90
C MET A 41 3.20 -8.87 -3.69
N LYS A 42 3.16 -8.75 -5.03
CA LYS A 42 4.28 -9.07 -5.92
C LYS A 42 5.52 -8.22 -5.65
N ARG A 43 5.34 -6.96 -5.22
CA ARG A 43 6.43 -6.00 -5.03
C ARG A 43 7.14 -6.12 -3.69
N ILE A 44 6.50 -6.75 -2.71
CA ILE A 44 7.09 -7.00 -1.40
C ILE A 44 7.97 -8.25 -1.54
N PRO A 45 9.29 -8.20 -1.28
CA PRO A 45 10.13 -9.38 -1.27
C PRO A 45 9.98 -10.15 0.04
N ASP A 46 10.28 -11.45 0.01
CA ASP A 46 10.36 -12.24 1.24
C ASP A 46 11.55 -11.76 2.10
N GLY A 47 11.41 -11.87 3.42
CA GLY A 47 12.39 -11.39 4.40
C GLY A 47 12.39 -9.88 4.64
N ALA A 48 11.62 -9.09 3.86
CA ALA A 48 11.51 -7.66 4.06
C ALA A 48 10.84 -7.29 5.39
N THR A 49 11.19 -6.12 5.92
CA THR A 49 10.43 -5.45 6.96
C THR A 49 9.36 -4.57 6.34
N VAL A 50 8.09 -4.78 6.72
CA VAL A 50 6.94 -4.07 6.15
C VAL A 50 6.17 -3.34 7.24
N GLY A 51 6.10 -2.02 7.16
CA GLY A 51 5.31 -1.17 8.05
C GLY A 51 3.93 -0.82 7.46
N VAL A 52 2.89 -0.74 8.30
CA VAL A 52 1.53 -0.35 7.87
C VAL A 52 1.06 0.92 8.59
N GLY A 53 0.83 1.99 7.83
CA GLY A 53 0.45 3.32 8.33
C GLY A 53 -0.99 3.51 8.81
N GLY A 54 -1.74 2.44 9.07
CA GLY A 54 -3.13 2.52 9.57
C GLY A 54 -4.18 2.82 8.49
N SER A 55 -3.88 2.60 7.21
CA SER A 55 -4.83 2.79 6.11
C SER A 55 -6.04 1.86 6.20
N VAL A 56 -7.23 2.45 6.13
CA VAL A 56 -8.50 1.73 6.00
C VAL A 56 -8.59 1.05 4.64
N THR A 57 -8.14 1.70 3.57
CA THR A 57 -8.13 1.14 2.21
C THR A 57 -7.30 -0.14 2.16
N LEU A 58 -6.09 -0.15 2.73
CA LEU A 58 -5.26 -1.37 2.79
C LEU A 58 -5.97 -2.50 3.55
N THR A 59 -6.67 -2.16 4.63
CA THR A 59 -7.45 -3.13 5.42
C THR A 59 -8.63 -3.70 4.63
N GLN A 60 -9.35 -2.85 3.87
CA GLN A 60 -10.46 -3.26 3.01
C GLN A 60 -10.01 -4.14 1.84
N VAL A 61 -8.86 -3.82 1.25
CA VAL A 61 -8.23 -4.63 0.18
C VAL A 61 -7.66 -5.95 0.74
N GLY A 62 -7.44 -6.04 2.05
CA GLY A 62 -7.00 -7.26 2.74
C GLY A 62 -5.48 -7.46 2.78
N ILE A 63 -4.69 -6.43 2.43
CA ILE A 63 -3.23 -6.51 2.33
C ILE A 63 -2.57 -6.84 3.69
N PRO A 64 -2.82 -6.11 4.80
CA PRO A 64 -2.14 -6.38 6.07
C PRO A 64 -2.38 -7.81 6.59
N LYS A 65 -3.60 -8.34 6.44
CA LYS A 65 -3.95 -9.71 6.85
C LYS A 65 -3.26 -10.78 5.99
N ALA A 66 -3.05 -10.52 4.69
CA ALA A 66 -2.32 -11.44 3.84
C ALA A 66 -0.83 -11.49 4.21
N LEU A 67 -0.28 -10.34 4.60
CA LEU A 67 1.10 -10.18 5.02
C LEU A 67 1.44 -10.90 6.33
N GLU A 68 0.49 -11.05 7.26
CA GLU A 68 0.68 -11.84 8.50
C GLU A 68 1.08 -13.30 8.26
N LYS A 69 0.69 -13.87 7.11
CA LYS A 69 0.95 -15.29 6.77
C LYS A 69 2.22 -15.47 5.93
N ARG A 70 2.92 -14.39 5.62
CA ARG A 70 4.07 -14.39 4.72
C ARG A 70 5.38 -14.41 5.53
N ASN A 71 6.44 -14.91 4.91
CA ASN A 71 7.78 -14.88 5.47
C ASN A 71 8.39 -13.47 5.39
N ILE A 72 7.92 -12.55 6.23
CA ILE A 72 8.38 -11.15 6.33
C ILE A 72 8.34 -10.70 7.80
N HIS A 73 8.97 -9.56 8.11
CA HIS A 73 8.80 -8.89 9.39
C HIS A 73 7.71 -7.80 9.29
N LEU A 74 6.50 -8.09 9.78
CA LEU A 74 5.37 -7.17 9.70
C LEU A 74 5.25 -6.28 10.95
N ILE A 75 5.23 -4.97 10.75
CA ILE A 75 4.93 -3.95 11.76
C ILE A 75 3.55 -3.36 11.46
N TRP A 76 2.54 -3.80 12.22
CA TRP A 76 1.16 -3.34 12.09
C TRP A 76 0.64 -2.81 13.44
N PRO A 77 0.92 -1.52 13.76
CA PRO A 77 0.69 -0.97 15.10
C PRO A 77 -0.76 -1.06 15.57
N ALA A 78 -1.73 -0.92 14.66
CA ALA A 78 -3.15 -0.97 14.99
C ALA A 78 -3.62 -2.35 15.47
N GLN A 79 -2.91 -3.42 15.09
CA GLN A 79 -3.26 -4.80 15.43
C GLN A 79 -2.37 -5.37 16.55
N GLN A 80 -1.10 -4.97 16.60
CA GLN A 80 -0.10 -5.55 17.50
C GLN A 80 -0.01 -4.85 18.87
N ALA A 81 -0.25 -3.54 18.94
CA ALA A 81 -0.06 -2.78 20.17
C ALA A 81 -1.14 -3.08 21.22
N LYS A 82 -0.73 -3.22 22.49
CA LYS A 82 -1.62 -3.45 23.64
C LYS A 82 -2.05 -2.14 24.31
N ASN A 83 -1.24 -1.09 24.17
CA ASN A 83 -1.48 0.23 24.75
C ASN A 83 -0.95 1.34 23.84
N MET A 84 -1.17 2.59 24.22
CA MET A 84 -0.77 3.76 23.42
C MET A 84 0.74 3.94 23.31
N GLU A 85 1.49 3.63 24.36
CA GLU A 85 2.95 3.79 24.38
C GLU A 85 3.61 2.82 23.39
N GLU A 86 3.26 1.53 23.47
CA GLU A 86 3.70 0.50 22.53
C GLU A 86 3.26 0.81 21.10
N ARG A 87 2.06 1.36 20.92
CA ARG A 87 1.59 1.80 19.60
C ARG A 87 2.47 2.89 19.01
N LEU A 88 2.89 3.86 19.82
CA LEU A 88 3.77 4.94 19.36
C LEU A 88 5.17 4.42 19.02
N GLU A 89 5.68 3.43 19.76
CA GLU A 89 6.94 2.76 19.45
C GLU A 89 6.88 2.03 18.11
N LEU A 90 5.86 1.19 17.90
CA LEU A 90 5.66 0.47 16.63
C LEU A 90 5.43 1.43 15.45
N ILE A 91 4.75 2.56 15.65
CA ILE A 91 4.61 3.60 14.62
C ILE A 91 5.99 4.15 14.25
N ARG A 92 6.83 4.50 15.23
CA ARG A 92 8.18 5.00 14.97
C ARG A 92 9.02 3.97 14.22
N GLU A 93 8.95 2.72 14.66
CA GLU A 93 9.66 1.60 14.03
C GLU A 93 9.21 1.38 12.57
N SER A 94 7.90 1.53 12.30
CA SER A 94 7.36 1.34 10.95
C SER A 94 7.96 2.29 9.91
N PHE A 95 8.43 3.47 10.31
CA PHE A 95 9.11 4.42 9.41
C PHE A 95 10.54 4.00 9.05
N SER A 96 11.11 3.02 9.76
CA SER A 96 12.40 2.40 9.46
C SER A 96 12.27 1.07 8.70
N SER A 97 11.06 0.71 8.27
CA SER A 97 10.82 -0.49 7.46
C SER A 97 11.38 -0.35 6.05
N ASP A 98 11.71 -1.48 5.42
CA ASP A 98 12.13 -1.52 4.01
C ASP A 98 10.99 -1.05 3.09
N ILE A 99 9.75 -1.39 3.45
CA ILE A 99 8.54 -1.03 2.72
C ILE A 99 7.49 -0.49 3.69
N PHE A 100 7.13 0.77 3.53
CA PHE A 100 6.02 1.39 4.27
C PHE A 100 4.77 1.49 3.39
N LEU A 101 3.69 0.84 3.81
CA LEU A 101 2.41 0.84 3.10
C LEU A 101 1.48 1.94 3.65
N SER A 102 0.97 2.77 2.73
CA SER A 102 0.03 3.86 3.00
C SER A 102 -0.99 4.01 1.86
N SER A 103 -2.01 4.86 2.04
CA SER A 103 -3.04 5.17 1.02
C SER A 103 -3.50 6.62 1.10
#